data_AF-A0A821EXP0-F1
#
_entry.id   AF-A0A821EXP0-F1
#
_cell.length_a   1.000
_cell.length_b   1.000
_cell.length_c   1.000
_cell.angle_alpha   90.00
_cell.angle_beta   90.00
_cell.angle_gamma   90.00
#
_symmetry.space_group_name_H-M   'P 1'
#
loop_
_entity.id
_entity.type
_entity.pdbx_description
1 polymer ?
#
loop_
_entity_poly.entity_id
_entity_poly.type
_entity_poly.pdbx_seq_one_letter_code
_entity_poly.pdbx_strand_id
1 'polypeptide(L)'
;DIKDLFRKCFENFDAGIHAFEKINDISNIALLHSNLGRLMRYYAQYYVPLVDGIRQEFSQQERQSYHKAFDYYLRGLKLVENRSDLFEIYRTLSWELSNSYFAMAISLQDYAPLSTMSQEDVEKEVIECMTRALKYLEVELHYPSSNRYSLAKYRAGTIHHRLASLLHNAFRTEESKIRRKHLRSLASLHYEKALKLFSPHDNPLEYLRLLIEEVALADFELQNATDNPSRLKYSQQGLRASFQCQETIAIIDQHRISPDPDDYNEIFAQEAQRLLSILNGRIQTFLKEIVKILKITSSKKLIYEDYKEMYSISLRLNDTSATFPRDLYDAIERLKKIYDKNTSD
;
A
#
# COMPACT_ATOMS: atom_id res chain seq x y z
N ASP A 1 33.99 20.11 -4.05
CA ASP A 1 33.57 18.76 -4.45
C ASP A 1 32.64 18.19 -3.36
N ILE A 2 31.46 17.69 -3.73
CA ILE A 2 30.48 17.13 -2.79
C ILE A 2 31.03 15.91 -2.05
N LYS A 3 31.86 15.09 -2.70
CA LYS A 3 32.47 13.92 -2.06
C LYS A 3 33.41 14.30 -0.91
N ASP A 4 34.16 15.39 -1.09
CA ASP A 4 35.04 15.95 -0.05
C ASP A 4 34.24 16.50 1.14
N LEU A 5 33.09 17.14 0.89
CA LEU A 5 32.18 17.58 1.94
C LEU A 5 31.66 16.39 2.74
N PHE A 6 31.21 15.33 2.08
CA PHE A 6 30.73 14.16 2.79
C PHE A 6 31.81 13.48 3.63
N ARG A 7 33.04 13.38 3.10
CA ARG A 7 34.19 12.86 3.85
C ARG A 7 34.47 13.70 5.11
N LYS A 8 34.49 15.03 4.97
CA LYS A 8 34.68 15.94 6.11
C LYS A 8 33.56 15.82 7.14
N CYS A 9 32.29 15.71 6.71
CA CYS A 9 31.18 15.48 7.63
C CYS A 9 31.36 14.18 8.41
N PHE A 10 31.76 13.10 7.72
CA PHE A 10 32.04 11.82 8.35
C PHE A 10 33.15 11.93 9.41
N GLU A 11 34.30 12.50 9.04
CA GLU A 11 35.45 12.68 9.94
C GLU A 11 35.09 13.50 11.19
N ASN A 12 34.28 14.55 11.04
CA ASN A 12 33.83 15.36 12.18
C ASN A 12 32.87 14.61 13.11
N PHE A 13 31.92 13.84 12.55
CA PHE A 13 31.02 13.03 13.38
C PHE A 13 31.77 11.91 14.10
N ASP A 14 32.71 11.25 13.43
CA ASP A 14 33.54 10.19 14.01
C ASP A 14 34.43 10.72 15.15
N ALA A 15 35.12 11.85 14.92
CA ALA A 15 35.86 12.54 15.97
C ALA A 15 34.97 12.98 17.15
N GLY A 16 33.75 13.43 16.86
CA GLY A 16 32.75 13.77 17.87
C GLY A 16 32.34 12.56 18.72
N ILE A 17 32.16 11.38 18.13
CA ILE A 17 31.87 10.15 18.86
C ILE A 17 33.00 9.86 19.85
N HIS A 18 34.25 9.88 19.39
CA HIS A 18 35.40 9.65 20.26
C HIS A 18 35.55 10.70 21.38
N ALA A 19 35.12 11.94 21.13
CA ALA A 19 35.11 12.97 22.17
C ALA A 19 34.04 12.67 23.24
N PHE A 20 32.82 12.30 22.84
CA PHE A 20 31.74 11.98 23.79
C PHE A 20 31.94 10.64 24.50
N GLU A 21 32.60 9.67 23.88
CA GLU A 21 33.01 8.41 24.53
C GLU A 21 33.91 8.67 25.74
N LYS A 22 34.85 9.62 25.65
CA LYS A 22 35.76 9.96 26.76
C LYS A 22 35.05 10.49 28.00
N ILE A 23 33.87 11.10 27.83
CA ILE A 23 33.06 11.64 28.93
C ILE A 23 31.80 10.82 29.20
N ASN A 24 31.66 9.65 28.56
CA ASN A 24 30.51 8.75 28.66
C ASN A 24 29.15 9.42 28.36
N ASP A 25 29.12 10.37 27.43
CA ASP A 25 27.88 11.05 27.02
C ASP A 25 27.11 10.22 25.99
N ILE A 26 26.39 9.22 26.50
CA ILE A 26 25.62 8.26 25.69
C ILE A 26 24.60 8.96 24.79
N SER A 27 23.96 10.02 25.29
CA SER A 27 22.95 10.78 24.54
C SER A 27 23.56 11.36 23.26
N ASN A 28 24.69 12.04 23.37
CA ASN A 28 25.34 12.65 22.22
C ASN A 28 25.98 11.61 21.29
N ILE A 29 26.51 10.50 21.81
CA ILE A 29 26.99 9.40 20.96
C ILE A 29 25.84 8.84 20.11
N ALA A 30 24.67 8.58 20.71
CA ALA A 30 23.50 8.08 20.00
C ALA A 30 23.00 9.06 18.92
N LEU A 31 22.99 10.37 19.22
CA LEU A 31 22.63 11.42 18.26
C LEU A 31 23.65 11.54 17.10
N LEU A 32 24.94 11.38 17.37
CA LEU A 32 25.95 11.36 16.31
C LEU A 32 25.82 10.13 15.40
N HIS A 33 25.47 8.97 15.96
CA HIS A 33 25.08 7.81 15.15
C HIS A 33 23.85 8.08 14.29
N SER A 34 22.83 8.79 14.81
CA SER A 34 21.70 9.25 14.00
C SER A 34 22.14 10.14 12.84
N ASN A 35 23.06 11.07 13.08
CA ASN A 35 23.58 11.98 12.06
C ASN A 35 24.41 11.24 10.99
N LEU A 36 25.23 10.26 11.38
CA LEU A 36 25.94 9.39 10.45
C LEU A 36 24.97 8.56 9.60
N GLY A 37 23.90 8.03 10.19
CA GLY A 37 22.83 7.35 9.46
C GLY A 37 22.21 8.27 8.40
N ARG A 38 21.91 9.52 8.77
CA ARG A 38 21.35 10.51 7.83
C ARG A 38 22.35 10.88 6.73
N LEU A 39 23.63 11.05 7.06
CA LEU A 39 24.70 11.28 6.09
C LEU A 39 24.75 10.15 5.06
N MET A 40 24.68 8.89 5.49
CA MET A 40 24.67 7.75 4.58
C MET A 40 23.44 7.72 3.66
N ARG A 41 22.29 8.24 4.09
CA ARG A 41 21.13 8.42 3.19
C ARG A 41 21.38 9.49 2.12
N TYR A 42 22.08 10.57 2.45
CA TYR A 42 22.50 11.56 1.45
C TYR A 42 23.49 10.97 0.45
N TYR A 43 24.39 10.09 0.90
CA TYR A 43 25.22 9.30 -0.02
C TYR A 43 24.38 8.46 -0.95
N ALA A 44 23.34 7.77 -0.46
CA ALA A 44 22.46 6.98 -1.31
C ALA A 44 21.82 7.87 -2.40
N GLN A 45 21.26 9.02 -2.02
CA GLN A 45 20.67 9.97 -2.97
C GLN A 45 21.67 10.51 -4.00
N TYR A 46 22.91 10.77 -3.57
CA TYR A 46 23.98 11.23 -4.46
C TYR A 46 24.36 10.18 -5.51
N TYR A 47 24.27 8.89 -5.16
CA TYR A 47 24.61 7.79 -6.05
C TYR A 47 23.45 7.30 -6.91
N VAL A 48 22.28 7.95 -6.86
CA VAL A 48 21.17 7.64 -7.77
C VAL A 48 21.65 7.80 -9.21
N PRO A 49 21.62 6.73 -10.03
CA PRO A 49 22.08 6.82 -11.40
C PRO A 49 21.05 7.57 -12.25
N LEU A 50 21.51 8.59 -12.98
CA LEU A 50 20.71 9.39 -13.89
C LEU A 50 21.31 9.32 -15.30
N VAL A 51 20.47 9.01 -16.29
CA VAL A 51 20.78 9.12 -17.73
C VAL A 51 19.78 10.09 -18.32
N ASP A 52 20.27 11.19 -18.90
CA ASP A 52 19.43 12.28 -19.43
C ASP A 52 18.38 12.81 -18.44
N GLY A 53 18.75 12.85 -17.15
CA GLY A 53 17.86 13.29 -16.06
C GLY A 53 16.84 12.23 -15.60
N ILE A 54 16.85 11.04 -16.20
CA ILE A 54 15.94 9.94 -15.87
C ILE A 54 16.65 8.96 -14.93
N ARG A 55 16.02 8.67 -13.79
CA ARG A 55 16.51 7.68 -12.83
C ARG A 55 16.55 6.28 -13.44
N GLN A 56 17.69 5.63 -13.30
CA GLN A 56 17.92 4.24 -13.72
C GLN A 56 17.68 3.27 -12.57
N GLU A 57 17.97 1.98 -12.82
CA GLU A 57 17.91 0.92 -11.82
C GLU A 57 18.67 1.27 -10.53
N PHE A 58 18.14 0.80 -9.40
CA PHE A 58 18.70 0.97 -8.07
C PHE A 58 20.12 0.41 -8.00
N SER A 59 21.09 1.27 -7.74
CA SER A 59 22.50 0.94 -7.82
C SER A 59 23.02 0.18 -6.60
N GLN A 60 24.14 -0.53 -6.78
CA GLN A 60 24.87 -1.15 -5.67
C GLN A 60 25.39 -0.10 -4.66
N GLN A 61 25.72 1.10 -5.13
CA GLN A 61 26.20 2.21 -4.30
C GLN A 61 25.08 2.78 -3.42
N GLU A 62 23.87 2.94 -3.94
CA GLU A 62 22.68 3.28 -3.15
C GLU A 62 22.45 2.23 -2.05
N ARG A 63 22.45 0.95 -2.43
CA ARG A 63 22.28 -0.19 -1.52
C ARG A 63 23.28 -0.17 -0.38
N GLN A 64 24.58 -0.07 -0.69
CA GLN A 64 25.64 -0.02 0.32
C GLN A 64 25.48 1.17 1.27
N SER A 65 25.05 2.31 0.74
CA SER A 65 24.81 3.52 1.52
C SER A 65 23.63 3.35 2.48
N TYR A 66 22.52 2.75 2.04
CA TYR A 66 21.41 2.42 2.92
C TYR A 66 21.79 1.41 4.01
N HIS A 67 22.53 0.35 3.69
CA HIS A 67 22.99 -0.61 4.72
C HIS A 67 23.86 0.06 5.78
N LYS A 68 24.81 0.91 5.38
CA LYS A 68 25.59 1.72 6.33
C LYS A 68 24.70 2.64 7.17
N ALA A 69 23.66 3.22 6.57
CA ALA A 69 22.70 4.01 7.32
C ALA A 69 22.02 3.18 8.42
N PHE A 70 21.55 1.97 8.08
CA PHE A 70 20.93 1.05 9.03
C PHE A 70 21.89 0.71 10.18
N ASP A 71 23.15 0.39 9.87
CA ASP A 71 24.16 0.06 10.87
C ASP A 71 24.36 1.19 11.87
N TYR A 72 24.45 2.45 11.42
CA TYR A 72 24.60 3.59 12.32
C TYR A 72 23.38 3.79 13.21
N TYR A 73 22.17 3.75 12.66
CA TYR A 73 20.96 3.87 13.49
C TYR A 73 20.85 2.72 14.51
N LEU A 74 21.18 1.48 14.12
CA LEU A 74 21.17 0.32 15.02
C LEU A 74 22.21 0.46 16.14
N ARG A 75 23.40 0.99 15.86
CA ARG A 75 24.40 1.31 16.89
C ARG A 75 23.87 2.34 17.88
N GLY A 76 23.23 3.41 17.38
CA GLY A 76 22.56 4.40 18.22
C GLY A 76 21.47 3.78 19.09
N LEU A 77 20.61 2.93 18.53
CA LEU A 77 19.52 2.27 19.25
C LEU A 77 20.04 1.38 20.38
N LYS A 78 21.09 0.60 20.13
CA LYS A 78 21.69 -0.29 21.13
C LYS A 78 22.19 0.45 22.37
N LEU A 79 22.60 1.71 22.21
CA LEU A 79 23.04 2.54 23.33
C LEU A 79 21.88 2.98 24.25
N VAL A 80 20.66 3.05 23.72
CA VAL A 80 19.50 3.66 24.41
C VAL A 80 18.31 2.71 24.62
N GLU A 81 18.32 1.49 24.08
CA GLU A 81 17.15 0.58 24.05
C GLU A 81 16.58 0.18 25.42
N ASN A 82 17.39 0.23 26.48
CA ASN A 82 16.99 -0.10 27.86
C ASN A 82 17.01 1.12 28.79
N ARG A 83 16.98 2.33 28.23
CA ARG A 83 17.18 3.59 28.95
C ARG A 83 15.93 4.47 28.86
N SER A 84 15.06 4.36 29.85
CA SER A 84 13.82 5.15 29.89
C SER A 84 14.07 6.66 29.91
N ASP A 85 15.20 7.09 30.49
CA ASP A 85 15.68 8.48 30.49
C ASP A 85 16.00 9.00 29.08
N LEU A 86 16.29 8.12 28.13
CA LEU A 86 16.68 8.45 26.75
C LEU A 86 15.62 8.01 25.72
N PHE A 87 14.38 7.80 26.16
CA PHE A 87 13.33 7.25 25.30
C PHE A 87 13.03 8.13 24.07
N GLU A 88 13.10 9.45 24.18
CA GLU A 88 12.90 10.35 23.03
C GLU A 88 14.01 10.21 21.96
N ILE A 89 15.23 9.89 22.37
CA ILE A 89 16.33 9.55 21.46
C ILE A 89 16.05 8.20 20.78
N TYR A 90 15.61 7.21 21.55
CA TYR A 90 15.20 5.90 21.01
C TYR A 90 14.07 6.04 19.97
N ARG A 91 13.04 6.85 20.26
CA ARG A 91 11.95 7.14 19.32
C ARG A 91 12.44 7.79 18.04
N THR A 92 13.32 8.78 18.15
CA THR A 92 13.89 9.47 16.98
C THR A 92 14.74 8.54 16.11
N LEU A 93 15.59 7.72 16.72
CA LEU A 93 16.38 6.72 15.99
C LEU A 93 15.50 5.66 15.32
N SER A 94 14.45 5.20 16.02
CA SER A 94 13.48 4.24 15.47
C SER A 94 12.75 4.81 14.27
N TRP A 95 12.32 6.07 14.37
CA TRP A 95 11.68 6.80 13.28
C TRP A 95 12.60 6.93 12.05
N GLU A 96 13.85 7.36 12.24
CA GLU A 96 14.79 7.54 11.14
C GLU A 96 15.21 6.20 10.50
N LEU A 97 15.37 5.15 11.31
CA LEU A 97 15.65 3.81 10.81
C LEU A 97 14.47 3.26 10.00
N SER A 98 13.24 3.41 10.51
CA SER A 98 12.02 3.04 9.78
C SER A 98 11.95 3.76 8.43
N ASN A 99 12.19 5.08 8.42
CA ASN A 99 12.20 5.89 7.21
C ASN A 99 13.29 5.44 6.22
N SER A 100 14.44 5.01 6.70
CA SER A 100 15.54 4.53 5.86
C SER A 100 15.21 3.21 5.19
N TYR A 101 14.66 2.25 5.95
CA TYR A 101 14.20 0.97 5.39
C TYR A 101 13.09 1.18 4.37
N PHE A 102 12.13 2.06 4.68
CA PHE A 102 11.05 2.40 3.77
C PHE A 102 11.59 3.02 2.47
N ALA A 103 12.48 4.01 2.55
CA ALA A 103 13.05 4.66 1.37
C ALA A 103 13.84 3.69 0.46
N MET A 104 14.59 2.76 1.06
CA MET A 104 15.27 1.71 0.30
C MET A 104 14.26 0.76 -0.36
N ALA A 105 13.22 0.32 0.36
CA ALA A 105 12.20 -0.56 -0.20
C ALA A 105 11.47 0.07 -1.39
N ILE A 106 11.11 1.36 -1.29
CA ILE A 106 10.51 2.12 -2.39
C ILE A 106 11.46 2.20 -3.58
N SER A 107 12.74 2.48 -3.34
CA SER A 107 13.74 2.55 -4.41
C SER A 107 13.93 1.20 -5.11
N LEU A 108 13.97 0.10 -4.35
CA LEU A 108 14.06 -1.26 -4.88
C LEU A 108 12.83 -1.66 -5.69
N GLN A 109 11.63 -1.23 -5.26
CA GLN A 109 10.39 -1.59 -5.93
C GLN A 109 10.16 -0.76 -7.19
N ASP A 110 10.40 0.55 -7.14
CA ASP A 110 10.10 1.47 -8.23
C ASP A 110 11.23 1.52 -9.28
N TYR A 111 12.45 1.12 -8.91
CA TYR A 111 13.64 1.09 -9.76
C TYR A 111 14.39 -0.24 -9.62
N ALA A 112 13.67 -1.36 -9.73
CA ALA A 112 14.22 -2.69 -9.51
C ALA A 112 15.48 -2.99 -10.34
N PRO A 113 16.57 -3.51 -9.75
CA PRO A 113 17.82 -3.79 -10.45
C PRO A 113 17.77 -5.13 -11.21
N LEU A 114 16.81 -5.26 -12.12
CA LEU A 114 16.54 -6.52 -12.85
C LEU A 114 17.65 -6.90 -13.83
N SER A 115 18.56 -5.98 -14.16
CA SER A 115 19.77 -6.30 -14.92
C SER A 115 20.78 -7.14 -14.14
N THR A 116 20.73 -7.12 -12.81
CA THR A 116 21.72 -7.77 -11.92
C THR A 116 21.11 -8.70 -10.88
N MET A 117 19.79 -8.65 -10.68
CA MET A 117 19.07 -9.46 -9.70
C MET A 117 17.82 -10.09 -10.29
N SER A 118 17.47 -11.27 -9.80
CA SER A 118 16.19 -11.89 -10.12
C SER A 118 15.04 -11.11 -9.49
N GLN A 119 13.85 -11.20 -10.10
CA GLN A 119 12.64 -10.59 -9.52
C GLN A 119 12.36 -11.13 -8.10
N GLU A 120 12.51 -12.43 -7.87
CA GLU A 120 12.27 -13.04 -6.54
C GLU A 120 13.23 -12.50 -5.47
N ASP A 121 14.51 -12.28 -5.82
CA ASP A 121 15.48 -11.70 -4.89
C ASP A 121 15.16 -10.24 -4.55
N VAL A 122 14.75 -9.45 -5.55
CA VAL A 122 14.30 -8.06 -5.33
C VAL A 122 13.06 -8.04 -4.42
N GLU A 123 12.07 -8.88 -4.71
CA GLU A 123 10.83 -8.97 -3.93
C GLU A 123 11.10 -9.37 -2.48
N LYS A 124 12.00 -10.34 -2.24
CA LYS A 124 12.40 -10.76 -0.90
C LYS A 124 13.05 -9.63 -0.11
N GLU A 125 13.93 -8.85 -0.74
CA GLU A 125 14.58 -7.72 -0.10
C GLU A 125 13.62 -6.56 0.19
N VAL A 126 12.68 -6.29 -0.73
CA VAL A 126 11.59 -5.32 -0.51
C VAL A 126 10.76 -5.73 0.72
N ILE A 127 10.36 -7.00 0.80
CA ILE A 127 9.59 -7.54 1.94
C ILE A 127 10.38 -7.40 3.25
N GLU A 128 11.68 -7.72 3.25
CA GLU A 128 12.52 -7.58 4.44
C GLU A 128 12.59 -6.11 4.89
N CYS A 129 12.88 -5.19 3.97
CA CYS A 129 12.96 -3.76 4.26
C CYS A 129 11.61 -3.24 4.78
N MET A 130 10.49 -3.57 4.14
CA MET A 130 9.16 -3.16 4.58
C MET A 130 8.79 -3.72 5.95
N THR A 131 9.13 -4.98 6.24
CA THR A 131 8.90 -5.60 7.55
C THR A 131 9.73 -4.92 8.64
N ARG A 132 11.00 -4.60 8.36
CA ARG A 132 11.86 -3.83 9.28
C ARG A 132 11.35 -2.41 9.47
N ALA A 133 10.87 -1.76 8.41
CA ALA A 133 10.28 -0.43 8.49
C ALA A 133 9.08 -0.42 9.43
N LEU A 134 8.15 -1.39 9.30
CA LEU A 134 6.99 -1.53 10.20
C LEU A 134 7.41 -1.75 11.65
N LYS A 135 8.40 -2.64 11.91
CA LYS A 135 8.89 -2.91 13.26
C LYS A 135 9.30 -1.62 14.00
N TYR A 136 10.07 -0.76 13.36
CA TYR A 136 10.53 0.48 14.01
C TYR A 136 9.49 1.60 13.98
N LEU A 137 8.54 1.53 13.04
CA LEU A 137 7.41 2.47 12.98
C LEU A 137 6.39 2.22 14.09
N GLU A 138 6.27 0.97 14.55
CA GLU A 138 5.41 0.56 15.66
C GLU A 138 5.65 1.42 16.91
N VAL A 139 6.91 1.81 17.15
CA VAL A 139 7.27 2.72 18.24
C VAL A 139 6.46 4.01 18.20
N GLU A 140 6.24 4.64 17.04
CA GLU A 140 5.43 5.86 16.94
C GLU A 140 3.91 5.57 16.95
N LEU A 141 3.49 4.40 16.44
CA LEU A 141 2.08 4.00 16.43
C LEU A 141 1.51 3.75 17.82
N HIS A 142 2.35 3.39 18.80
CA HIS A 142 1.96 3.26 20.21
C HIS A 142 1.76 4.60 20.94
N TYR A 143 2.04 5.75 20.31
CA TYR A 143 1.87 7.08 20.93
C TYR A 143 0.98 7.99 20.07
N PRO A 144 -0.36 7.88 20.18
CA PRO A 144 -1.29 8.71 19.42
C PRO A 144 -1.13 10.23 19.62
N SER A 145 -0.56 10.66 20.75
CA SER A 145 -0.26 12.07 21.04
C SER A 145 1.02 12.58 20.35
N SER A 146 1.78 11.71 19.69
CA SER A 146 2.98 12.10 18.93
C SER A 146 2.61 13.00 17.75
N ASN A 147 3.37 14.07 17.53
CA ASN A 147 3.27 14.88 16.32
C ASN A 147 3.62 14.10 15.02
N ARG A 148 4.26 12.92 15.15
CA ARG A 148 4.56 12.01 14.03
C ARG A 148 3.48 10.96 13.82
N TYR A 149 2.49 10.84 14.71
CA TYR A 149 1.52 9.73 14.68
C TYR A 149 0.77 9.63 13.36
N SER A 150 0.22 10.74 12.84
CA SER A 150 -0.52 10.75 11.57
C SER A 150 0.36 10.30 10.40
N LEU A 151 1.61 10.78 10.35
CA LEU A 151 2.57 10.39 9.32
C LEU A 151 3.01 8.93 9.47
N ALA A 152 3.16 8.44 10.70
CA ALA A 152 3.46 7.05 10.99
C ALA A 152 2.31 6.13 10.54
N LYS A 153 1.07 6.50 10.85
CA LYS A 153 -0.15 5.79 10.44
C LYS A 153 -0.24 5.71 8.92
N TYR A 154 -0.06 6.84 8.23
CA TYR A 154 -0.06 6.90 6.77
C TYR A 154 1.03 6.00 6.17
N ARG A 155 2.28 6.13 6.64
CA ARG A 155 3.40 5.32 6.14
C ARG A 155 3.17 3.82 6.37
N ALA A 156 2.64 3.43 7.54
CA ALA A 156 2.31 2.03 7.82
C ALA A 156 1.23 1.51 6.85
N GLY A 157 0.22 2.33 6.56
CA GLY A 157 -0.80 2.03 5.55
C GLY A 157 -0.18 1.81 4.18
N THR A 158 0.70 2.72 3.74
CA THR A 158 1.41 2.60 2.44
C THR A 158 2.28 1.34 2.37
N ILE A 159 2.99 1.00 3.45
CA ILE A 159 3.80 -0.23 3.49
C ILE A 159 2.90 -1.46 3.33
N HIS A 160 1.79 -1.52 4.06
CA HIS A 160 0.86 -2.63 3.94
C HIS A 160 0.21 -2.72 2.56
N HIS A 161 -0.17 -1.59 1.96
CA HIS A 161 -0.66 -1.56 0.58
C HIS A 161 0.39 -2.14 -0.39
N ARG A 162 1.63 -1.65 -0.34
CA ARG A 162 2.69 -2.12 -1.26
C ARG A 162 3.02 -3.60 -1.07
N LEU A 163 3.05 -4.10 0.17
CA LEU A 163 3.19 -5.53 0.44
C LEU A 163 2.03 -6.34 -0.13
N ALA A 164 0.79 -5.85 0.04
CA ALA A 164 -0.40 -6.51 -0.49
C ALA A 164 -0.35 -6.61 -2.02
N SER A 165 -0.04 -5.50 -2.71
CA SER A 165 0.04 -5.46 -4.18
C SER A 165 1.18 -6.35 -4.71
N LEU A 166 2.32 -6.41 -4.01
CA LEU A 166 3.43 -7.30 -4.36
C LEU A 166 3.02 -8.78 -4.25
N LEU A 167 2.41 -9.16 -3.12
CA LEU A 167 1.93 -10.52 -2.88
C LEU A 167 0.77 -10.90 -3.82
N HIS A 168 -0.07 -9.93 -4.18
CA HIS A 168 -1.12 -10.10 -5.19
C HIS A 168 -0.50 -10.39 -6.56
N ASN A 169 0.54 -9.64 -6.97
CA ASN A 169 1.25 -9.92 -8.21
C ASN A 169 1.86 -11.33 -8.23
N ALA A 170 2.56 -11.72 -7.16
CA ALA A 170 3.10 -13.07 -7.02
C ALA A 170 1.99 -14.15 -7.03
N PHE A 171 0.85 -13.88 -6.39
CA PHE A 171 -0.32 -14.76 -6.43
C PHE A 171 -0.83 -15.00 -7.87
N ARG A 172 -0.78 -13.99 -8.74
CA ARG A 172 -1.26 -14.10 -10.13
C ARG A 172 -0.35 -14.92 -11.03
N THR A 173 0.94 -15.01 -10.69
CA THR A 173 1.95 -15.72 -11.49
C THR A 173 2.33 -17.08 -10.89
N GLU A 174 1.96 -17.36 -9.63
CA GLU A 174 2.33 -18.59 -8.93
C GLU A 174 1.64 -19.84 -9.49
N GLU A 175 2.40 -20.88 -9.83
CA GLU A 175 1.89 -22.14 -10.37
C GLU A 175 1.46 -23.13 -9.28
N SER A 176 2.15 -23.14 -8.13
CA SER A 176 1.85 -24.05 -7.02
C SER A 176 0.54 -23.67 -6.35
N LYS A 177 -0.46 -24.55 -6.38
CA LYS A 177 -1.78 -24.30 -5.74
C LYS A 177 -1.66 -23.99 -4.24
N ILE A 178 -0.73 -24.64 -3.53
CA ILE A 178 -0.53 -24.44 -2.08
C ILE A 178 0.08 -23.05 -1.84
N ARG A 179 1.15 -22.71 -2.57
CA ARG A 179 1.82 -21.39 -2.44
C ARG A 179 0.88 -20.27 -2.89
N ARG A 180 0.11 -20.47 -3.97
CA ARG A 180 -0.91 -19.54 -4.46
C ARG A 180 -1.95 -19.21 -3.38
N LYS A 181 -2.49 -20.23 -2.70
CA LYS A 181 -3.45 -20.02 -1.59
C LYS A 181 -2.81 -19.24 -0.43
N HIS A 182 -1.55 -19.52 -0.11
CA HIS A 182 -0.81 -18.81 0.94
C HIS A 182 -0.60 -17.32 0.57
N LEU A 183 -0.10 -17.04 -0.64
CA LEU A 183 0.09 -15.68 -1.15
C LEU A 183 -1.23 -14.90 -1.17
N ARG A 184 -2.32 -15.52 -1.62
CA ARG A 184 -3.68 -14.96 -1.57
C ARG A 184 -4.09 -14.54 -0.17
N SER A 185 -3.82 -15.38 0.83
CA SER A 185 -4.14 -15.10 2.24
C SER A 185 -3.28 -13.96 2.79
N LEU A 186 -2.00 -13.92 2.47
CA LEU A 186 -1.09 -12.86 2.90
C LEU A 186 -1.45 -11.51 2.26
N ALA A 187 -1.79 -11.50 0.97
CA ALA A 187 -2.22 -10.29 0.27
C ALA A 187 -3.46 -9.69 0.94
N SER A 188 -4.50 -10.48 1.20
CA SER A 188 -5.69 -9.99 1.91
C SER A 188 -5.40 -9.50 3.33
N LEU A 189 -4.53 -10.20 4.08
CA LEU A 189 -4.14 -9.74 5.42
C LEU A 189 -3.52 -8.34 5.37
N HIS A 190 -2.69 -8.07 4.36
CA HIS A 190 -2.07 -6.76 4.19
C HIS A 190 -3.05 -5.70 3.67
N TYR A 191 -3.97 -6.04 2.76
CA TYR A 191 -5.06 -5.14 2.37
C TYR A 191 -5.92 -4.74 3.59
N GLU A 192 -6.33 -5.71 4.41
CA GLU A 192 -7.12 -5.46 5.63
C GLU A 192 -6.38 -4.53 6.61
N LYS A 193 -5.07 -4.74 6.80
CA LYS A 193 -4.25 -3.87 7.65
C LYS A 193 -4.13 -2.46 7.06
N ALA A 194 -3.98 -2.32 5.74
CA ALA A 194 -3.94 -1.02 5.08
C ALA A 194 -5.26 -0.27 5.23
N LEU A 195 -6.41 -0.95 5.02
CA LEU A 195 -7.75 -0.37 5.19
C LEU A 195 -8.03 0.10 6.63
N LYS A 196 -7.46 -0.56 7.65
CA LYS A 196 -7.56 -0.10 9.04
C LYS A 196 -6.74 1.17 9.34
N LEU A 197 -5.69 1.42 8.55
CA LEU A 197 -4.78 2.55 8.75
C LEU A 197 -5.18 3.76 7.93
N PHE A 198 -5.65 3.53 6.70
CA PHE A 198 -6.25 4.58 5.89
C PHE A 198 -7.67 4.91 6.35
N SER A 199 -8.12 6.09 5.97
CA SER A 199 -9.49 6.56 6.16
C SER A 199 -10.00 7.04 4.81
N PRO A 200 -11.25 6.70 4.42
CA PRO A 200 -11.82 7.21 3.19
C PRO A 200 -12.03 8.74 3.24
N HIS A 201 -12.02 9.36 4.43
CA HIS A 201 -12.11 10.82 4.58
C HIS A 201 -10.77 11.52 4.38
N ASP A 202 -9.66 10.86 4.74
CA ASP A 202 -8.32 11.45 4.64
C ASP A 202 -7.68 11.21 3.27
N ASN A 203 -7.91 10.01 2.70
CA ASN A 203 -7.27 9.57 1.44
C ASN A 203 -8.28 8.73 0.62
N PRO A 204 -9.34 9.34 0.07
CA PRO A 204 -10.43 8.61 -0.57
C PRO A 204 -9.99 7.78 -1.78
N LEU A 205 -9.05 8.27 -2.60
CA LEU A 205 -8.60 7.56 -3.80
C LEU A 205 -7.72 6.35 -3.46
N GLU A 206 -6.80 6.49 -2.50
CA GLU A 206 -5.99 5.39 -1.98
C GLU A 206 -6.87 4.32 -1.33
N TYR A 207 -7.86 4.75 -0.54
CA TYR A 207 -8.80 3.83 0.10
C TYR A 207 -9.65 3.08 -0.93
N LEU A 208 -10.18 3.79 -1.95
CA LEU A 208 -10.93 3.17 -3.04
C LEU A 208 -10.05 2.20 -3.83
N ARG A 209 -8.79 2.55 -4.09
CA ARG A 209 -7.85 1.69 -4.82
C ARG A 209 -7.60 0.38 -4.08
N LEU A 210 -7.42 0.42 -2.75
CA LEU A 210 -7.29 -0.78 -1.93
C LEU A 210 -8.50 -1.71 -2.05
N LEU A 211 -9.72 -1.15 -1.96
CA LEU A 211 -10.95 -1.93 -2.12
C LEU A 211 -11.08 -2.54 -3.52
N ILE A 212 -10.74 -1.78 -4.57
CA ILE A 212 -10.75 -2.29 -5.97
C ILE A 212 -9.71 -3.40 -6.15
N GLU A 213 -8.55 -3.31 -5.51
CA GLU A 213 -7.55 -4.37 -5.55
C GLU A 213 -8.03 -5.64 -4.84
N GLU A 214 -8.81 -5.54 -3.76
CA GLU A 214 -9.49 -6.71 -3.15
C GLU A 214 -10.56 -7.30 -4.08
N VAL A 215 -11.30 -6.46 -4.80
CA VAL A 215 -12.23 -6.90 -5.87
C VAL A 215 -11.48 -7.66 -6.97
N ALA A 216 -10.29 -7.18 -7.35
CA ALA A 216 -9.47 -7.80 -8.37
C ALA A 216 -8.93 -9.19 -7.96
N LEU A 217 -8.73 -9.46 -6.66
CA LEU A 217 -8.40 -10.80 -6.17
C LEU A 217 -9.51 -11.81 -6.50
N ALA A 218 -10.77 -11.44 -6.25
CA ALA A 218 -11.91 -12.29 -6.57
C ALA A 218 -12.11 -12.47 -8.08
N ASP A 219 -11.84 -11.41 -8.88
CA ASP A 219 -11.86 -11.48 -10.34
C ASP A 219 -10.83 -12.47 -10.89
N PHE A 220 -9.62 -12.47 -10.35
CA PHE A 220 -8.61 -13.43 -10.77
C PHE A 220 -8.98 -14.87 -10.41
N GLU A 221 -9.53 -15.11 -9.21
CA GLU A 221 -10.03 -16.43 -8.82
C GLU A 221 -11.17 -16.90 -9.73
N LEU A 222 -12.06 -15.98 -10.13
CA LEU A 222 -13.12 -16.26 -11.09
C LEU A 222 -12.58 -16.68 -12.46
N GLN A 223 -11.58 -15.97 -12.98
CA GLN A 223 -10.96 -16.30 -14.28
C GLN A 223 -10.29 -17.68 -14.28
N ASN A 224 -9.82 -18.16 -13.13
CA ASN A 224 -9.17 -19.45 -12.98
C ASN A 224 -10.14 -20.58 -12.58
N ALA A 225 -11.41 -20.28 -12.34
CA ALA A 225 -12.39 -21.27 -11.92
C ALA A 225 -12.92 -22.08 -13.10
N THR A 226 -12.84 -23.41 -13.01
CA THR A 226 -13.21 -24.34 -14.09
C THR A 226 -14.64 -24.85 -14.01
N ASP A 227 -15.29 -24.72 -12.86
CA ASP A 227 -16.63 -25.24 -12.59
C ASP A 227 -17.62 -24.13 -12.18
N ASN A 228 -18.91 -24.34 -12.46
CA ASN A 228 -19.96 -23.36 -12.18
C ASN A 228 -20.10 -23.01 -10.68
N PRO A 229 -20.05 -23.97 -9.72
CA PRO A 229 -20.05 -23.64 -8.30
C PRO A 229 -18.93 -22.68 -7.87
N SER A 230 -17.69 -22.93 -8.29
CA SER A 230 -16.55 -22.06 -8.00
C SER A 230 -16.72 -20.69 -8.64
N ARG A 231 -17.13 -20.63 -9.92
CA ARG A 231 -17.38 -19.36 -10.63
C ARG A 231 -18.46 -18.54 -9.92
N LEU A 232 -19.57 -19.15 -9.54
CA LEU A 232 -20.64 -18.49 -8.80
C LEU A 232 -20.15 -17.94 -7.45
N LYS A 233 -19.39 -18.75 -6.70
CA LYS A 233 -18.80 -18.33 -5.42
C LYS A 233 -17.92 -17.09 -5.58
N TYR A 234 -16.96 -17.10 -6.52
CA TYR A 234 -16.05 -15.98 -6.71
C TYR A 234 -16.76 -14.74 -7.25
N SER A 235 -17.76 -14.90 -8.13
CA SER A 235 -18.59 -13.76 -8.56
C SER A 235 -19.37 -13.14 -7.40
N GLN A 236 -19.94 -13.94 -6.51
CA GLN A 236 -20.61 -13.44 -5.31
C GLN A 236 -19.63 -12.75 -4.35
N GLN A 237 -18.43 -13.29 -4.18
CA GLN A 237 -17.38 -12.68 -3.36
C GLN A 237 -16.94 -11.32 -3.92
N GLY A 238 -16.68 -11.24 -5.23
CA GLY A 238 -16.29 -10.00 -5.90
C GLY A 238 -17.38 -8.93 -5.83
N LEU A 239 -18.65 -9.33 -5.91
CA LEU A 239 -19.79 -8.42 -5.75
C LEU A 239 -19.90 -7.87 -4.32
N ARG A 240 -19.73 -8.73 -3.30
CA ARG A 240 -19.70 -8.28 -1.88
C ARG A 240 -18.56 -7.31 -1.62
N ALA A 241 -17.36 -7.60 -2.12
CA ALA A 241 -16.22 -6.69 -2.01
C ALA A 241 -16.50 -5.35 -2.70
N SER A 242 -17.16 -5.37 -3.87
CA SER A 242 -17.53 -4.15 -4.59
C SER A 242 -18.50 -3.26 -3.80
N PHE A 243 -19.38 -3.84 -2.99
CA PHE A 243 -20.29 -3.09 -2.12
C PHE A 243 -19.59 -2.39 -0.96
N GLN A 244 -18.37 -2.80 -0.58
CA GLN A 244 -17.59 -2.12 0.44
C GLN A 244 -17.10 -0.75 -0.03
N CYS A 245 -17.06 -0.49 -1.35
CA CYS A 245 -16.69 0.81 -1.91
C CYS A 245 -17.73 1.91 -1.69
N GLN A 246 -18.97 1.57 -1.30
CA GLN A 246 -20.10 2.48 -1.29
C GLN A 246 -19.84 3.77 -0.50
N GLU A 247 -19.29 3.67 0.71
CA GLU A 247 -18.98 4.83 1.56
C GLU A 247 -17.96 5.76 0.88
N THR A 248 -16.88 5.19 0.34
CA THR A 248 -15.83 5.96 -0.33
C THR A 248 -16.34 6.65 -1.59
N ILE A 249 -17.25 6.02 -2.34
CA ILE A 249 -17.88 6.64 -3.51
C ILE A 249 -18.69 7.87 -3.10
N ALA A 250 -19.44 7.79 -2.00
CA ALA A 250 -20.19 8.94 -1.48
C ALA A 250 -19.25 10.11 -1.08
N ILE A 251 -18.12 9.79 -0.46
CA ILE A 251 -17.12 10.79 -0.08
C ILE A 251 -16.48 11.43 -1.33
N ILE A 252 -16.16 10.63 -2.35
CA ILE A 252 -15.62 11.14 -3.63
C ILE A 252 -16.62 12.07 -4.33
N ASP A 253 -17.90 11.71 -4.35
CA ASP A 253 -18.96 12.55 -4.92
C ASP A 253 -19.05 13.91 -4.21
N GLN A 254 -18.95 13.91 -2.87
CA GLN A 254 -18.92 15.14 -2.06
C GLN A 254 -17.69 16.00 -2.34
N HIS A 255 -16.50 15.40 -2.45
CA HIS A 255 -15.25 16.13 -2.73
C HIS A 255 -15.29 16.87 -4.06
N ARG A 256 -15.94 16.27 -5.07
CA ARG A 256 -16.05 16.87 -6.39
C ARG A 256 -16.96 18.10 -6.46
N ILE A 257 -17.86 18.27 -5.47
CA ILE A 257 -18.77 19.42 -5.41
C ILE A 257 -18.09 20.62 -4.71
N SER A 258 -16.80 20.49 -4.32
CA SER A 258 -16.05 21.58 -3.70
C SER A 258 -16.02 22.82 -4.61
N PRO A 259 -16.37 24.02 -4.09
CA PRO A 259 -16.58 25.22 -4.90
C PRO A 259 -15.29 25.86 -5.43
N ASP A 260 -14.11 25.35 -5.09
CA ASP A 260 -12.82 25.96 -5.45
C ASP A 260 -12.03 25.02 -6.38
N PRO A 261 -12.21 25.10 -7.71
CA PRO A 261 -11.50 24.27 -8.66
C PRO A 261 -10.04 24.71 -8.79
N ASP A 262 -9.12 23.87 -8.32
CA ASP A 262 -7.68 23.98 -8.60
C ASP A 262 -7.21 22.78 -9.45
N ASP A 263 -5.98 22.85 -9.96
CA ASP A 263 -5.37 21.78 -10.77
C ASP A 263 -5.37 20.42 -10.02
N TYR A 264 -5.31 20.45 -8.69
CA TYR A 264 -5.39 19.25 -7.85
C TYR A 264 -6.77 18.59 -7.93
N ASN A 265 -7.86 19.38 -7.87
CA ASN A 265 -9.23 18.90 -7.99
C ASN A 265 -9.51 18.27 -9.36
N GLU A 266 -8.88 18.76 -10.43
CA GLU A 266 -9.00 18.13 -11.75
C GLU A 266 -8.31 16.77 -11.80
N ILE A 267 -7.06 16.67 -11.33
CA ILE A 267 -6.32 15.40 -11.26
C ILE A 267 -7.07 14.39 -10.39
N PHE A 268 -7.60 14.84 -9.26
CA PHE A 268 -8.42 14.04 -8.35
C PHE A 268 -9.66 13.49 -9.06
N ALA A 269 -10.42 14.36 -9.74
CA ALA A 269 -11.65 13.97 -10.43
C ALA A 269 -11.39 12.98 -11.56
N GLN A 270 -10.32 13.18 -12.34
CA GLN A 270 -9.93 12.26 -13.41
C GLN A 270 -9.57 10.87 -12.86
N GLU A 271 -8.76 10.81 -11.80
CA GLU A 271 -8.37 9.56 -11.18
C GLU A 271 -9.56 8.86 -10.51
N ALA A 272 -10.43 9.61 -9.83
CA ALA A 272 -11.68 9.10 -9.29
C ALA A 272 -12.53 8.45 -10.39
N GLN A 273 -12.77 9.16 -11.49
CA GLN A 273 -13.56 8.67 -12.61
C GLN A 273 -13.00 7.34 -13.16
N ARG A 274 -11.67 7.28 -13.32
CA ARG A 274 -10.96 6.09 -13.80
C ARG A 274 -11.17 4.90 -12.86
N LEU A 275 -10.99 5.07 -11.56
CA LEU A 275 -11.15 4.01 -10.56
C LEU A 275 -12.62 3.52 -10.49
N LEU A 276 -13.58 4.44 -10.53
CA LEU A 276 -15.01 4.12 -10.50
C LEU A 276 -15.45 3.37 -11.76
N SER A 277 -14.92 3.72 -12.93
CA SER A 277 -15.20 3.01 -14.19
C SER A 277 -14.67 1.57 -14.12
N ILE A 278 -13.45 1.37 -13.59
CA ILE A 278 -12.88 0.04 -13.35
C ILE A 278 -13.80 -0.77 -12.42
N LEU A 279 -14.23 -0.18 -11.30
CA LEU A 279 -15.12 -0.85 -10.35
C LEU A 279 -16.45 -1.27 -11.01
N ASN A 280 -17.09 -0.37 -11.75
CA ASN A 280 -18.35 -0.66 -12.45
C ASN A 280 -18.18 -1.79 -13.47
N GLY A 281 -17.11 -1.78 -14.26
CA GLY A 281 -16.79 -2.86 -15.21
C GLY A 281 -16.63 -4.23 -14.53
N ARG A 282 -16.04 -4.26 -13.32
CA ARG A 282 -15.94 -5.51 -12.52
C ARG A 282 -17.29 -5.95 -11.97
N ILE A 283 -18.12 -5.04 -11.45
CA ILE A 283 -19.49 -5.33 -11.02
C ILE A 283 -20.29 -5.96 -12.16
N GLN A 284 -20.25 -5.36 -13.36
CA GLN A 284 -20.91 -5.89 -14.55
C GLN A 284 -20.42 -7.30 -14.90
N THR A 285 -19.11 -7.55 -14.79
CA THR A 285 -18.50 -8.86 -15.05
C THR A 285 -19.05 -9.93 -14.09
N PHE A 286 -19.06 -9.65 -12.77
CA PHE A 286 -19.59 -10.59 -11.79
C PHE A 286 -21.08 -10.86 -11.99
N LEU A 287 -21.88 -9.81 -12.20
CA LEU A 287 -23.33 -9.95 -12.41
C LEU A 287 -23.65 -10.75 -13.67
N LYS A 288 -22.97 -10.45 -14.78
CA LYS A 288 -23.10 -11.21 -16.04
C LYS A 288 -22.81 -12.69 -15.82
N GLU A 289 -21.79 -13.01 -15.04
CA GLU A 289 -21.40 -14.38 -14.79
C GLU A 289 -22.41 -15.13 -13.91
N ILE A 290 -22.91 -14.49 -12.86
CA ILE A 290 -24.00 -15.05 -12.04
C ILE A 290 -25.24 -15.33 -12.89
N VAL A 291 -25.66 -14.37 -13.72
CA VAL A 291 -26.83 -14.53 -14.62
C VAL A 291 -26.65 -15.70 -15.57
N LYS A 292 -25.45 -15.86 -16.18
CA LYS A 292 -25.15 -17.00 -17.06
C LYS A 292 -25.29 -18.34 -16.33
N ILE A 293 -24.74 -18.45 -15.12
CA ILE A 293 -24.78 -19.68 -14.33
C ILE A 293 -26.21 -20.02 -13.90
N LEU A 294 -26.96 -19.06 -13.41
CA LEU A 294 -28.36 -19.24 -12.97
C LEU A 294 -29.31 -19.57 -14.12
N LYS A 295 -29.00 -19.14 -15.34
CA LYS A 295 -29.78 -19.54 -16.53
C LYS A 295 -29.67 -21.04 -16.82
N ILE A 296 -28.51 -21.63 -16.54
CA ILE A 296 -28.22 -23.05 -16.81
C ILE A 296 -28.55 -23.92 -15.60
N THR A 297 -28.36 -23.36 -14.39
CA THR A 297 -28.47 -24.08 -13.12
C THR A 297 -29.64 -23.53 -12.32
N SER A 298 -30.65 -24.35 -12.07
CA SER A 298 -31.77 -23.98 -11.21
C SER A 298 -31.27 -23.85 -9.76
N SER A 299 -31.12 -22.62 -9.26
CA SER A 299 -30.82 -22.39 -7.84
C SER A 299 -32.12 -22.20 -7.05
N LYS A 300 -32.24 -22.88 -5.90
CA LYS A 300 -33.36 -22.66 -4.97
C LYS A 300 -33.18 -21.41 -4.10
N LYS A 301 -31.94 -20.94 -3.95
CA LYS A 301 -31.60 -19.79 -3.08
C LYS A 301 -31.47 -18.48 -3.83
N LEU A 302 -30.96 -18.53 -5.06
CA LEU A 302 -30.67 -17.33 -5.85
C LEU A 302 -31.73 -17.17 -6.93
N ILE A 303 -32.35 -15.99 -6.97
CA ILE A 303 -33.43 -15.68 -7.92
C ILE A 303 -32.82 -15.13 -9.21
N TYR A 304 -32.99 -15.85 -10.31
CA TYR A 304 -32.45 -15.47 -11.63
C TYR A 304 -32.89 -14.06 -12.06
N GLU A 305 -34.17 -13.73 -11.91
CA GLU A 305 -34.69 -12.41 -12.32
C GLU A 305 -34.11 -11.26 -11.48
N ASP A 306 -33.86 -11.48 -10.18
CA ASP A 306 -33.23 -10.48 -9.31
C ASP A 306 -31.80 -10.16 -9.79
N TYR A 307 -30.98 -11.16 -10.11
CA TYR A 307 -29.62 -10.94 -10.62
C TYR A 307 -29.58 -10.35 -12.03
N LYS A 308 -30.60 -10.64 -12.85
CA LYS A 308 -30.76 -10.05 -14.18
C LYS A 308 -31.16 -8.57 -14.08
N GLU A 309 -32.02 -8.22 -13.12
CA GLU A 309 -32.34 -6.82 -12.80
C GLU A 309 -31.07 -6.08 -12.36
N MET A 310 -30.31 -6.66 -11.42
CA MET A 310 -29.03 -6.11 -10.97
C MET A 310 -28.08 -5.84 -12.15
N TYR A 311 -27.92 -6.82 -13.04
CA TYR A 311 -27.08 -6.64 -14.23
C TYR A 311 -27.61 -5.51 -15.13
N SER A 312 -28.93 -5.43 -15.36
CA SER A 312 -29.52 -4.36 -16.15
C SER A 312 -29.29 -2.97 -15.54
N ILE A 313 -29.35 -2.83 -14.21
CA ILE A 313 -29.05 -1.57 -13.53
C ILE A 313 -27.61 -1.14 -13.82
N SER A 314 -26.65 -2.05 -13.65
CA SER A 314 -25.22 -1.75 -13.86
C SER A 314 -24.87 -1.33 -15.29
N LEU A 315 -25.62 -1.82 -16.30
CA LEU A 315 -25.40 -1.50 -17.71
C LEU A 315 -25.94 -0.13 -18.14
N ARG A 316 -26.81 0.50 -17.33
CA ARG A 316 -27.39 1.81 -17.64
C ARG A 316 -26.53 2.99 -17.19
N LEU A 317 -25.46 2.70 -16.44
CA LEU A 317 -24.54 3.73 -15.95
C LEU A 317 -23.68 4.26 -17.10
N ASN A 318 -23.57 5.59 -17.18
CA ASN A 318 -22.68 6.27 -18.11
C ASN A 318 -21.42 6.72 -17.36
N ASP A 319 -20.32 5.98 -17.53
CA ASP A 319 -19.04 6.24 -16.87
C ASP A 319 -18.22 7.38 -17.47
N THR A 320 -18.75 8.09 -18.47
CA THR A 320 -18.22 9.36 -18.96
C THR A 320 -18.97 10.56 -18.39
N SER A 321 -20.10 10.33 -17.73
CA SER A 321 -20.93 11.40 -17.18
C SER A 321 -20.27 12.05 -15.98
N ALA A 322 -20.39 13.37 -15.90
CA ALA A 322 -20.14 14.13 -14.69
C ALA A 322 -21.16 13.82 -13.59
N THR A 323 -22.10 12.89 -13.71
CA THR A 323 -22.92 12.42 -12.58
C THR A 323 -22.53 11.02 -12.11
N PHE A 324 -21.55 10.40 -12.77
CA PHE A 324 -21.24 8.99 -12.61
C PHE A 324 -20.92 8.54 -11.18
N PRO A 325 -20.16 9.29 -10.34
CA PRO A 325 -19.94 8.89 -8.95
C PRO A 325 -21.24 8.74 -8.17
N ARG A 326 -22.14 9.73 -8.29
CA ARG A 326 -23.48 9.70 -7.70
C ARG A 326 -24.33 8.55 -8.24
N ASP A 327 -24.38 8.41 -9.57
CA ASP A 327 -25.18 7.37 -10.23
C ASP A 327 -24.72 5.96 -9.83
N LEU A 328 -23.40 5.75 -9.72
CA LEU A 328 -22.81 4.49 -9.28
C LEU A 328 -23.08 4.22 -7.79
N TYR A 329 -23.03 5.24 -6.93
CA TYR A 329 -23.42 5.11 -5.52
C TYR A 329 -24.87 4.63 -5.39
N ASP A 330 -25.80 5.32 -6.06
CA ASP A 330 -27.23 5.00 -6.02
C ASP A 330 -27.51 3.60 -6.61
N ALA A 331 -26.79 3.24 -7.68
CA ALA A 331 -26.84 1.89 -8.24
C ALA A 331 -26.36 0.82 -7.24
N ILE A 332 -25.19 1.00 -6.62
CA ILE A 332 -24.65 0.06 -5.62
C ILE A 332 -25.62 -0.12 -4.45
N GLU A 333 -26.25 0.95 -3.98
CA GLU A 333 -27.25 0.88 -2.91
C GLU A 333 -28.42 -0.04 -3.29
N ARG A 334 -28.94 0.12 -4.52
CA ARG A 334 -30.03 -0.72 -5.04
C ARG A 334 -29.58 -2.17 -5.25
N LEU A 335 -28.38 -2.37 -5.80
CA LEU A 335 -27.81 -3.71 -5.98
C LEU A 335 -27.69 -4.44 -4.64
N LYS A 336 -27.17 -3.78 -3.60
CA LYS A 336 -27.01 -4.35 -2.27
C LYS A 336 -28.35 -4.76 -1.66
N LYS A 337 -29.39 -3.92 -1.77
CA LYS A 337 -30.76 -4.26 -1.32
C LYS A 337 -31.30 -5.54 -1.97
N ILE A 338 -31.10 -5.71 -3.28
CA ILE A 338 -31.50 -6.93 -4.01
C ILE A 338 -30.65 -8.13 -3.57
N TYR A 339 -29.34 -7.94 -3.40
CA TYR A 339 -28.41 -8.99 -2.98
C TYR A 339 -28.74 -9.55 -1.59
N ASP A 340 -28.99 -8.66 -0.62
CA ASP A 340 -29.27 -9.04 0.77
C ASP A 340 -30.58 -9.83 0.86
N LYS A 341 -31.61 -9.46 0.08
CA LYS A 341 -32.85 -10.24 -0.07
C LYS A 341 -32.60 -11.68 -0.55
N ASN A 342 -31.61 -11.89 -1.43
CA ASN A 342 -31.28 -13.22 -1.98
C ASN A 342 -30.35 -14.05 -1.07
N THR A 343 -29.84 -13.47 0.01
CA THR A 343 -28.84 -14.12 0.89
C THR A 343 -29.28 -14.24 2.36
N SER A 344 -30.46 -13.71 2.71
CA SER A 344 -31.00 -13.72 4.07
C SER A 344 -31.76 -15.01 4.47
N ASP A 345 -31.67 -16.09 3.67
CA ASP A 345 -32.25 -17.43 3.89
C ASP A 345 -31.22 -18.57 3.62
#